data_AF-A0A2E3R0U4-F1
#
_entry.id   AF-A0A2E3R0U4-F1
#
_cell.length_a   1.000
_cell.length_b   1.000
_cell.length_c   1.000
_cell.angle_alpha   90.00
_cell.angle_beta   90.00
_cell.angle_gamma   90.00
#
_symmetry.space_group_name_H-M   'P 1'
#
loop_
_entity.id
_entity.type
_entity.pdbx_description
1 polymer ?
#
loop_
_entity_poly.entity_id
_entity_poly.type
_entity_poly.pdbx_seq_one_letter_code
_entity_poly.pdbx_strand_id
1 'polypeptide(L)'
;MTTLTDDRKTLRLDELSEALRISRQTLVRWTDRGLINADLDWGVSDENQETRLIEVDQSTLDFLEGFAGEYREDTVSRTEARRLLKLIDRNQVQKLIRQGSIKARKVKGETRVSVGSVEDYLMTLEDTE
;
A
#
# COMPACT_ATOMS: atom_id res chain seq x y z
N MET A 1 26.06 -27.08 -8.51
CA MET A 1 26.53 -25.68 -8.46
C MET A 1 25.37 -24.84 -8.97
N THR A 2 24.45 -24.48 -8.08
CA THR A 2 23.23 -23.78 -8.46
C THR A 2 23.51 -22.30 -8.36
N THR A 3 23.77 -21.64 -9.49
CA THR A 3 23.66 -20.19 -9.58
C THR A 3 22.18 -19.87 -9.44
N LEU A 4 21.73 -19.71 -8.19
CA LEU A 4 20.58 -18.86 -7.91
C LEU A 4 21.03 -17.47 -8.37
N THR A 5 20.71 -17.15 -9.61
CA THR A 5 20.78 -15.77 -10.07
C THR A 5 19.85 -15.02 -9.15
N ASP A 6 20.43 -14.17 -8.31
CA ASP A 6 19.72 -13.25 -7.43
C ASP A 6 19.09 -12.21 -8.36
N ASP A 7 18.01 -12.60 -9.04
CA ASP A 7 17.33 -11.81 -10.06
C ASP A 7 16.41 -10.80 -9.37
N ARG A 8 17.04 -10.01 -8.50
CA ARG A 8 16.40 -8.94 -7.77
C ARG A 8 16.25 -7.75 -8.70
N LYS A 9 15.02 -7.25 -8.76
CA LYS A 9 14.65 -6.08 -9.55
C LYS A 9 14.62 -4.88 -8.63
N THR A 10 15.44 -3.88 -8.96
CA THR A 10 15.32 -2.55 -8.38
C THR A 10 14.25 -1.79 -9.14
N LEU A 11 13.18 -1.43 -8.45
CA LEU A 11 12.08 -0.64 -8.97
C LEU A 11 12.00 0.67 -8.20
N ARG A 12 11.42 1.70 -8.81
CA ARG A 12 11.05 2.89 -8.04
C ARG A 12 9.82 2.56 -7.19
N LEU A 13 9.85 3.01 -5.92
CA LEU A 13 8.80 2.70 -4.96
C LEU A 13 7.47 3.36 -5.34
N ASP A 14 7.51 4.55 -5.93
CA ASP A 14 6.33 5.26 -6.44
C ASP A 14 5.66 4.51 -7.60
N GLU A 15 6.44 4.04 -8.57
CA GLU A 15 5.95 3.24 -9.70
C GLU A 15 5.32 1.93 -9.24
N LEU A 16 5.96 1.22 -8.30
CA LEU A 16 5.41 -0.02 -7.75
C LEU A 16 4.12 0.23 -6.93
N SER A 17 4.11 1.31 -6.14
CA SER A 17 2.93 1.75 -5.39
C SER A 17 1.75 2.05 -6.31
N GLU A 18 1.98 2.76 -7.42
CA GLU A 18 0.96 3.06 -8.41
C GLU A 18 0.44 1.79 -9.10
N ALA A 19 1.34 0.92 -9.55
CA ALA A 19 0.99 -0.31 -10.25
C ALA A 19 0.13 -1.25 -9.38
N LEU A 20 0.51 -1.45 -8.12
CA LEU A 20 -0.21 -2.32 -7.18
C LEU A 20 -1.42 -1.62 -6.54
N ARG A 21 -1.50 -0.29 -6.65
CA ARG A 21 -2.44 0.54 -5.90
C ARG A 21 -2.39 0.25 -4.39
N ILE A 22 -1.18 0.18 -3.86
CA ILE A 22 -0.87 0.03 -2.44
C ILE A 22 -0.02 1.23 -2.06
N SER A 23 -0.37 1.95 -0.99
CA SER A 23 0.38 3.14 -0.58
C SER A 23 1.87 2.86 -0.33
N ARG A 24 2.73 3.84 -0.64
CA ARG A 24 4.19 3.73 -0.45
C ARG A 24 4.51 3.40 1.01
N GLN A 25 3.79 4.02 1.96
CA GLN A 25 3.95 3.73 3.38
C GLN A 25 3.59 2.29 3.76
N THR A 26 2.62 1.66 3.10
CA THR A 26 2.25 0.26 3.36
C THR A 26 3.34 -0.66 2.85
N LEU A 27 3.85 -0.45 1.63
CA LEU A 27 4.99 -1.22 1.09
C LEU A 27 6.22 -1.09 2.00
N VAL A 28 6.59 0.12 2.38
CA VAL A 28 7.72 0.37 3.32
C VAL A 28 7.52 -0.39 4.63
N ARG A 29 6.32 -0.34 5.23
CA ARG A 29 6.04 -1.05 6.48
C ARG A 29 6.10 -2.56 6.35
N TRP A 30 5.75 -3.11 5.20
CA TRP A 30 5.84 -4.54 4.97
C TRP A 30 7.29 -4.98 4.83
N THR A 31 8.10 -4.20 4.10
CA THR A 31 9.55 -4.39 4.03
C THR A 31 10.20 -4.29 5.41
N ASP A 32 9.97 -3.20 6.14
CA ASP A 32 10.54 -2.97 7.49
C ASP A 32 10.19 -4.07 8.50
N ARG A 33 9.04 -4.75 8.31
CA ARG A 33 8.57 -5.83 9.17
C ARG A 33 8.95 -7.22 8.69
N GLY A 34 9.66 -7.33 7.57
CA GLY A 34 10.01 -8.61 6.95
C GLY A 34 8.79 -9.41 6.49
N LEU A 35 7.68 -8.74 6.13
CA LEU A 35 6.49 -9.38 5.58
C LEU A 35 6.65 -9.74 4.10
N ILE A 36 7.58 -9.08 3.42
CA ILE A 36 7.97 -9.34 2.03
C ILE A 36 9.49 -9.38 1.96
N ASN A 37 10.04 -10.14 1.02
CA ASN A 37 11.48 -10.16 0.77
C ASN A 37 11.85 -8.97 -0.14
N ALA A 38 12.17 -7.85 0.49
CA ALA A 38 12.46 -6.61 -0.19
C ALA A 38 13.51 -5.82 0.60
N ASP A 39 14.25 -4.95 -0.09
CA ASP A 39 15.14 -3.97 0.52
C ASP A 39 14.78 -2.57 0.03
N LEU A 40 14.92 -1.56 0.89
CA LEU A 40 14.63 -0.16 0.56
C LEU A 40 15.95 0.59 0.39
N ASP A 41 16.04 1.41 -0.66
CA ASP A 41 17.21 2.23 -0.93
C ASP A 41 16.83 3.61 -1.48
N TRP A 42 17.82 4.46 -1.71
CA TRP A 42 17.69 5.75 -2.37
C TRP A 42 18.48 5.77 -3.67
N GLY A 43 17.88 6.34 -4.70
CA GLY A 43 18.51 6.59 -5.99
C GLY A 43 18.36 8.05 -6.40
N VAL A 44 18.88 8.35 -7.58
CA VAL A 44 18.73 9.65 -8.23
C VAL A 44 18.04 9.41 -9.58
N SER A 45 16.97 10.16 -9.87
CA SER A 45 16.26 10.09 -11.15
C SER A 45 17.03 10.82 -12.26
N ASP A 46 16.59 10.64 -13.52
CA ASP A 46 17.16 11.34 -14.69
C ASP A 46 17.04 12.88 -14.60
N GLU A 47 16.09 13.37 -13.79
CA GLU A 47 15.89 14.79 -13.49
C GLU A 47 16.72 15.26 -12.28
N ASN A 48 17.65 14.43 -11.79
CA ASN A 48 18.52 14.69 -10.65
C ASN A 48 17.74 14.94 -9.33
N GLN A 49 16.64 14.22 -9.15
CA GLN A 49 15.85 14.23 -7.91
C GLN A 49 16.07 12.94 -7.13
N GLU A 50 16.16 13.04 -5.80
CA GLU A 50 16.20 11.86 -4.93
C GLU A 50 14.91 11.06 -5.07
N THR A 51 15.04 9.77 -5.37
CA THR A 51 13.90 8.86 -5.50
C THR A 51 14.07 7.66 -4.60
N ARG A 52 12.97 7.14 -4.07
CA ARG A 52 12.99 5.91 -3.27
C ARG A 52 12.96 4.70 -4.19
N LEU A 53 13.84 3.77 -3.91
CA LEU A 53 13.95 2.50 -4.60
C LEU A 53 13.49 1.37 -3.67
N ILE A 54 12.96 0.32 -4.28
CA ILE A 54 12.67 -0.94 -3.63
C ILE A 54 13.25 -2.06 -4.48
N GLU A 55 14.04 -2.90 -3.85
CA GLU A 55 14.67 -4.06 -4.49
C GLU A 55 13.93 -5.32 -4.06
N VAL A 56 13.28 -6.00 -5.00
CA VAL A 56 12.44 -7.19 -4.73
C VAL A 56 12.87 -8.35 -5.62
N ASP A 57 12.77 -9.58 -5.12
CA ASP A 57 12.88 -10.76 -5.97
C ASP A 57 11.59 -10.98 -6.80
N GLN A 58 11.70 -11.74 -7.90
CA GLN A 58 10.56 -12.00 -8.77
C GLN A 58 9.39 -12.70 -8.04
N SER A 59 9.68 -13.63 -7.13
CA SER A 59 8.64 -14.32 -6.36
C SER A 59 7.83 -13.39 -5.46
N THR A 60 8.48 -12.38 -4.89
CA THR A 60 7.86 -11.35 -4.07
C THR A 60 7.02 -10.42 -4.91
N LEU A 61 7.49 -10.08 -6.12
CA LEU A 61 6.70 -9.29 -7.07
C LEU A 61 5.43 -10.05 -7.49
N ASP A 62 5.56 -11.33 -7.88
CA ASP A 62 4.41 -12.18 -8.24
C ASP A 62 3.40 -12.29 -7.08
N PHE A 63 3.92 -12.45 -5.85
CA PHE A 63 3.09 -12.44 -4.65
C PHE A 63 2.37 -11.11 -4.46
N LEU A 64 3.07 -9.98 -4.59
CA LEU A 64 2.49 -8.65 -4.41
C LEU A 64 1.40 -8.37 -5.44
N GLU A 65 1.60 -8.74 -6.71
CA GLU A 65 0.62 -8.59 -7.77
C GLU A 65 -0.65 -9.43 -7.51
N GLY A 66 -0.48 -10.70 -7.14
CA GLY A 66 -1.60 -11.56 -6.77
C GLY A 66 -2.34 -11.06 -5.52
N PHE A 67 -1.58 -10.69 -4.49
CA PHE A 67 -2.12 -10.19 -3.23
C PHE A 67 -2.90 -8.89 -3.42
N ALA A 68 -2.37 -7.93 -4.19
CA ALA A 68 -3.02 -6.64 -4.43
C ALA A 68 -4.40 -6.81 -5.07
N GLY A 69 -4.58 -7.79 -5.95
CA GLY A 69 -5.89 -8.12 -6.53
C GLY A 69 -6.92 -8.53 -5.47
N GLU A 70 -6.57 -9.48 -4.61
CA GLU A 70 -7.49 -10.06 -3.62
C GLU A 70 -7.70 -9.14 -2.41
N TYR A 71 -6.63 -8.57 -1.87
CA TYR A 71 -6.64 -7.72 -0.67
C TYR A 71 -7.47 -6.45 -0.84
N ARG A 72 -7.57 -5.92 -2.06
CA ARG A 72 -8.32 -4.67 -2.29
C ARG A 72 -9.83 -4.85 -2.11
N GLU A 73 -10.35 -6.06 -2.27
CA GLU A 73 -11.78 -6.37 -2.05
C GLU A 73 -12.13 -6.60 -0.58
N ASP A 74 -11.11 -6.78 0.26
CA ASP A 74 -11.29 -7.05 1.68
C ASP A 74 -11.92 -5.87 2.42
N THR A 75 -12.54 -6.22 3.55
CA THR A 75 -13.20 -5.23 4.39
C THR A 75 -12.79 -5.36 5.84
N VAL A 76 -12.30 -4.24 6.37
CA VAL A 76 -11.84 -4.12 7.74
C VAL A 76 -12.88 -3.42 8.61
N SER A 77 -12.78 -3.61 9.93
CA SER A 77 -13.64 -2.89 10.87
C SER A 77 -13.38 -1.39 10.78
N ARG A 78 -14.37 -0.57 11.17
CA ARG A 78 -14.17 0.89 11.22
C ARG A 78 -12.99 1.29 12.11
N THR A 79 -12.74 0.55 13.19
CA THR A 79 -11.61 0.81 14.10
C THR A 79 -10.28 0.56 13.41
N GLU A 80 -10.15 -0.56 12.68
CA GLU A 80 -8.93 -0.85 11.94
C GLU A 80 -8.72 0.14 10.80
N ALA A 81 -9.78 0.55 10.11
CA ALA A 81 -9.69 1.63 9.12
C ALA A 81 -9.19 2.95 9.73
N ARG A 82 -9.63 3.32 10.94
CA ARG A 82 -9.09 4.50 11.66
C ARG A 82 -7.60 4.37 11.94
N ARG A 83 -7.14 3.17 12.28
CA ARG A 83 -5.72 2.86 12.51
C ARG A 83 -4.91 2.92 11.21
N LEU A 84 -5.46 2.47 10.09
CA LEU A 84 -4.83 2.58 8.76
C LEU A 84 -4.74 4.05 8.30
N LEU A 85 -5.79 4.83 8.58
CA LEU A 85 -5.81 6.29 8.45
C LEU A 85 -5.01 7.02 9.54
N LYS A 86 -4.31 6.25 10.38
CA LYS A 86 -3.33 6.54 11.44
C LYS A 86 -3.63 7.59 12.51
N LEU A 87 -4.42 8.64 12.28
CA LEU A 87 -4.66 9.70 13.27
C LEU A 87 -6.10 10.23 13.28
N ILE A 88 -7.02 9.55 12.60
CA ILE A 88 -8.34 10.09 12.29
C ILE A 88 -9.42 9.63 13.30
N ASP A 89 -10.16 10.59 13.86
CA ASP A 89 -11.33 10.30 14.71
C ASP A 89 -12.48 9.69 13.90
N ARG A 90 -13.37 8.93 14.55
CA ARG A 90 -14.56 8.30 13.98
C ARG A 90 -15.36 9.28 13.13
N ASN A 91 -15.50 10.52 13.59
CA ASN A 91 -16.28 11.54 12.91
C ASN A 91 -15.69 11.91 11.55
N GLN A 92 -14.37 11.98 11.45
CA GLN A 92 -13.69 12.28 10.20
C GLN A 92 -13.70 11.07 9.27
N VAL A 93 -13.57 9.83 9.76
CA VAL A 93 -13.83 8.63 8.92
C VAL A 93 -15.27 8.63 8.38
N GLN A 94 -16.25 8.98 9.20
CA GLN A 94 -17.64 9.12 8.74
C GLN A 94 -17.80 10.26 7.72
N LYS A 95 -17.06 11.36 7.87
CA LYS A 95 -17.03 12.44 6.87
C LYS A 95 -16.47 11.95 5.54
N LEU A 96 -15.35 11.23 5.55
CA LEU A 96 -14.73 10.62 4.36
C LEU A 96 -15.68 9.65 3.66
N ILE A 97 -16.41 8.82 4.42
CA ILE A 97 -17.44 7.94 3.86
C ILE A 97 -18.57 8.75 3.21
N ARG A 98 -19.09 9.79 3.89
CA ARG A 98 -20.18 10.64 3.36
C ARG A 98 -19.76 11.42 2.11
N GLN A 99 -18.50 11.82 2.02
CA GLN A 99 -17.94 12.52 0.87
C GLN A 99 -17.62 11.58 -0.31
N GLY A 100 -17.73 10.26 -0.12
CA GLY A 100 -17.42 9.26 -1.14
C GLY A 100 -15.93 8.93 -1.28
N SER A 101 -15.05 9.56 -0.48
CA SER A 101 -13.61 9.28 -0.49
C SER A 101 -13.27 7.86 0.00
N ILE A 102 -14.13 7.27 0.83
CA ILE A 102 -13.95 5.92 1.37
C ILE A 102 -15.23 5.12 1.20
N LYS A 103 -15.12 3.90 0.66
CA LYS A 103 -16.25 2.99 0.46
C LYS A 103 -16.50 2.18 1.72
N ALA A 104 -17.76 2.05 2.12
CA ALA A 104 -18.16 1.25 3.28
C ALA A 104 -19.41 0.42 2.95
N ARG A 105 -19.51 -0.78 3.54
CA ARG A 105 -20.67 -1.68 3.42
C ARG A 105 -21.09 -2.22 4.77
N LYS A 106 -22.36 -2.61 4.91
CA LYS A 106 -22.84 -3.33 6.09
C LYS A 106 -22.58 -4.83 5.91
N VAL A 107 -21.83 -5.42 6.83
CA VAL A 107 -21.55 -6.87 6.86
C VAL A 107 -21.96 -7.38 8.22
N LYS A 108 -22.87 -8.36 8.26
CA LYS A 108 -23.40 -8.94 9.52
C LYS A 108 -23.91 -7.89 10.52
N GLY A 109 -24.52 -6.81 10.03
CA GLY A 109 -25.05 -5.71 10.85
C GLY A 109 -24.03 -4.64 11.24
N GLU A 110 -22.73 -4.88 11.06
CA GLU A 110 -21.66 -3.93 11.38
C GLU A 110 -21.24 -3.12 10.16
N THR A 111 -20.81 -1.87 10.36
CA THR A 111 -20.18 -1.09 9.29
C THR A 111 -18.74 -1.51 9.11
N ARG A 112 -18.40 -2.00 7.92
CA ARG A 112 -17.03 -2.27 7.51
C ARG A 112 -16.62 -1.38 6.35
N VAL A 113 -15.33 -1.08 6.30
CA VAL A 113 -14.72 -0.18 5.33
C VAL A 113 -13.89 -1.00 4.34
N SER A 114 -13.98 -0.69 3.05
CA SER A 114 -13.19 -1.35 2.00
C SER A 114 -11.74 -0.94 2.09
N VAL A 115 -10.85 -1.94 2.18
CA VAL A 115 -9.41 -1.74 2.31
C VAL A 115 -8.85 -0.98 1.11
N GLY A 116 -9.18 -1.41 -0.12
CA GLY A 116 -8.72 -0.72 -1.33
C GLY A 116 -9.12 0.77 -1.37
N SER A 117 -10.28 1.14 -0.84
CA SER A 117 -10.69 2.55 -0.76
C SER A 117 -9.93 3.35 0.30
N VAL A 118 -9.41 2.68 1.33
CA VAL A 118 -8.53 3.32 2.33
C VAL A 118 -7.15 3.53 1.74
N GLU A 119 -6.58 2.52 1.06
CA GLU A 119 -5.29 2.64 0.36
C GLU A 119 -5.36 3.75 -0.70
N ASP A 120 -6.41 3.77 -1.52
CA ASP A 120 -6.62 4.83 -2.51
C ASP A 120 -6.61 6.22 -1.87
N TYR A 121 -7.28 6.39 -0.72
CA TYR A 121 -7.28 7.66 -0.01
C TYR A 121 -5.90 8.00 0.58
N LEU A 122 -5.19 7.04 1.16
CA LEU A 122 -3.84 7.27 1.69
C LEU A 122 -2.87 7.72 0.60
N MET A 123 -2.94 7.11 -0.60
CA MET A 123 -2.14 7.52 -1.75
C MET A 123 -2.39 9.00 -2.10
N THR A 124 -3.65 9.47 -2.11
CA THR A 124 -3.93 10.89 -2.39
C THR A 124 -3.30 11.86 -1.39
N LEU A 125 -3.11 11.42 -0.14
CA LEU A 125 -2.44 12.25 0.87
C LEU A 125 -0.93 12.30 0.64
N GLU A 126 -0.31 11.18 0.26
CA GLU A 126 1.12 11.10 -0.05
C GLU A 126 1.51 11.92 -1.28
N ASP A 127 0.61 12.12 -2.24
CA ASP A 127 0.86 12.93 -3.45
C ASP A 127 0.69 14.44 -3.22
N THR A 128 0.09 14.82 -2.08
CA THR A 128 -0.11 16.23 -1.70
C THR A 128 1.02 16.75 -0.79
N GLU A 129 1.86 15.85 -0.25
CA GLU A 129 3.08 16.17 0.53
C GLU A 129 4.30 16.39 -0.38
#